data_AF-A0A522LV57-F1
#
_entry.id   AF-A0A522LV57-F1
#
_cell.length_a   1.000
_cell.length_b   1.000
_cell.length_c   1.000
_cell.angle_alpha   90.00
_cell.angle_beta   90.00
_cell.angle_gamma   90.00
#
_symmetry.space_group_name_H-M   'P 1'
#
loop_
_entity.id
_entity.type
_entity.pdbx_description
1 polymer ?
#
loop_
_entity_poly.entity_id
_entity_poly.type
_entity_poly.pdbx_seq_one_letter_code
_entity_poly.pdbx_strand_id
1 'polypeptide(L)'
;MQNGALLGIAAYVLAQLVIVFLVARRVRGESDYLLAGRRFGMGLATFTIFATWFGAETCIGAAGAVYKDGLGGSTADPFGYAVCLFLMGAVFAIPLWRRGLTTLADLYRQRFSPGVERLA
;
A
#
# COMPACT_ATOMS: atom_id res chain seq x y z
N MET A 1 -5.59 -31.33 14.55
CA MET A 1 -5.95 -30.25 13.60
C MET A 1 -5.27 -28.92 13.95
N GLN A 2 -5.18 -28.52 15.23
CA GLN A 2 -4.56 -27.25 15.66
C GLN A 2 -3.06 -27.11 15.32
N ASN A 3 -2.28 -28.19 15.42
CA ASN A 3 -0.83 -28.16 15.12
C ASN A 3 -0.54 -27.87 13.64
N GLY A 4 -1.41 -28.29 12.71
CA GLY A 4 -1.22 -28.05 11.27
C GLY A 4 -1.41 -26.59 10.89
N ALA A 5 -2.40 -25.91 11.48
CA ALA A 5 -2.63 -24.48 11.26
C ALA A 5 -1.48 -23.64 11.82
N LEU A 6 -1.01 -23.96 13.03
CA LEU A 6 0.13 -23.27 13.66
C LEU A 6 1.41 -23.43 12.82
N LEU A 7 1.69 -24.63 12.32
CA LEU A 7 2.82 -24.87 11.42
C LEU A 7 2.70 -24.08 10.12
N GLY A 8 1.50 -23.99 9.53
CA GLY A 8 1.25 -23.19 8.34
C GLY A 8 1.51 -21.70 8.56
N ILE A 9 1.02 -21.14 9.66
CA ILE A 9 1.26 -19.73 10.03
C ILE A 9 2.75 -19.49 10.28
N ALA A 10 3.40 -20.36 11.04
CA ALA A 10 4.83 -20.26 11.32
C ALA A 10 5.66 -20.30 10.02
N ALA A 11 5.35 -21.21 9.11
CA ALA A 11 6.02 -21.31 7.81
C ALA A 11 5.81 -20.05 6.97
N TYR A 12 4.59 -19.49 6.94
CA TYR A 12 4.28 -18.26 6.21
C TYR A 12 5.09 -17.06 6.75
N VAL A 13 5.10 -16.86 8.06
CA VAL A 13 5.86 -15.78 8.70
C VAL A 13 7.36 -15.95 8.46
N LEU A 14 7.88 -17.18 8.62
CA LEU A 14 9.29 -17.46 8.34
C LEU A 14 9.65 -17.18 6.88
N ALA A 15 8.81 -17.58 5.93
CA ALA A 15 9.03 -17.30 4.52
C ALA A 15 9.09 -15.78 4.25
N GLN A 16 8.18 -15.00 4.82
CA GLN A 16 8.21 -13.54 4.70
C GLN A 16 9.50 -12.93 5.28
N LEU A 17 9.91 -13.36 6.48
CA LEU A 17 11.15 -12.89 7.11
C LEU A 17 12.38 -13.22 6.29
N VAL A 18 12.45 -14.43 5.72
CA VAL A 18 13.54 -14.84 4.82
C VAL A 18 13.57 -13.96 3.57
N ILE A 19 12.43 -13.72 2.93
CA ILE A 19 12.35 -12.85 1.74
C ILE A 19 12.83 -11.44 2.09
N VAL A 20 12.34 -10.86 3.19
CA VAL A 20 12.74 -9.52 3.64
C VAL A 20 14.24 -9.47 3.95
N PHE A 21 14.77 -10.46 4.64
CA PHE A 21 16.20 -10.53 4.97
C PHE A 21 17.09 -10.60 3.72
N LEU A 22 16.69 -11.39 2.72
CA LEU A 22 17.41 -11.50 1.45
C LEU A 22 17.38 -10.20 0.65
N VAL A 23 16.23 -9.50 0.64
CA VAL A 23 16.07 -8.22 -0.07
C VAL A 23 16.76 -7.08 0.67
N ALA A 24 16.71 -7.04 2.00
CA ALA A 24 17.33 -6.01 2.82
C ALA A 24 18.84 -5.89 2.57
N ARG A 25 19.53 -7.02 2.28
CA ARG A 25 20.95 -7.03 1.91
C ARG A 25 21.27 -6.33 0.58
N ARG A 26 20.28 -6.07 -0.28
CA ARG A 26 20.46 -5.40 -1.57
C ARG A 26 20.22 -3.90 -1.52
N VAL A 27 19.68 -3.38 -0.41
CA VAL A 27 19.41 -1.95 -0.25
C VAL A 27 20.72 -1.22 0.07
N ARG A 28 21.12 -0.25 -0.77
CA ARG A 28 22.38 0.50 -0.62
C ARG A 28 22.21 1.98 -0.34
N GLY A 29 20.98 2.50 -0.32
CA GLY A 29 20.69 3.91 -0.05
C GLY A 29 19.21 4.20 0.17
N GLU A 30 18.90 5.45 0.53
CA GLU A 30 17.55 5.90 0.88
C GLU A 30 16.57 5.80 -0.28
N SER A 31 17.01 6.07 -1.51
CA SER A 31 16.19 5.92 -2.73
C SER A 31 15.86 4.46 -3.05
N ASP A 32 16.78 3.54 -2.78
CA ASP A 32 16.54 2.10 -2.92
C ASP A 32 15.61 1.59 -1.81
N TYR A 33 15.68 2.17 -0.63
CA TYR A 33 14.80 1.80 0.49
C TYR A 33 13.37 2.34 0.32
N LEU A 34 13.22 3.62 -0.02
CA LEU A 34 11.92 4.30 -0.08
C LEU A 34 11.22 4.13 -1.44
N LEU A 35 11.98 4.12 -2.54
CA LEU A 35 11.42 4.09 -3.90
C LEU A 35 11.72 2.77 -4.63
N ALA A 36 12.42 1.81 -4.00
CA ALA A 36 12.96 0.62 -4.68
C ALA A 36 13.73 0.97 -5.97
N GLY A 37 14.43 2.11 -5.96
CA GLY A 37 15.17 2.62 -7.11
C GLY A 37 14.29 3.05 -8.30
N ARG A 38 12.97 3.23 -8.10
CA ARG A 38 11.95 3.50 -9.13
C ARG A 38 11.89 2.43 -10.23
N ARG A 39 12.29 1.18 -9.90
CA ARG A 39 12.34 0.05 -10.83
C ARG A 39 11.12 -0.87 -10.76
N PHE A 40 10.18 -0.63 -9.84
CA PHE A 40 8.95 -1.41 -9.80
C PHE A 40 8.12 -1.14 -11.05
N GLY A 41 7.95 -2.18 -11.88
CA GLY A 41 7.00 -2.15 -12.97
C GLY A 41 5.57 -1.89 -12.47
N MET A 42 4.70 -1.40 -13.34
CA MET A 42 3.33 -1.01 -12.97
C MET A 42 2.56 -2.14 -12.26
N GLY A 43 2.70 -3.38 -12.72
CA GLY A 43 1.99 -4.52 -12.10
C GLY A 43 2.35 -4.72 -10.63
N LEU A 44 3.63 -4.70 -10.27
CA LEU A 44 4.06 -4.88 -8.89
C LEU A 44 3.68 -3.66 -8.02
N ALA A 45 3.74 -2.45 -8.57
CA ALA A 45 3.27 -1.24 -7.89
C ALA A 45 1.76 -1.33 -7.58
N THR A 46 0.95 -1.78 -8.55
CA THR A 46 -0.48 -2.01 -8.35
C THR A 46 -0.71 -3.05 -7.26
N PHE A 47 -0.06 -4.23 -7.31
CA PHE A 47 -0.21 -5.25 -6.27
C PHE A 47 0.15 -4.75 -4.87
N THR A 48 1.20 -3.95 -4.72
CA THR A 48 1.57 -3.36 -3.43
C THR A 48 0.52 -2.38 -2.91
N ILE A 49 -0.05 -1.54 -3.78
CA ILE A 49 -1.13 -0.61 -3.42
C ILE A 49 -2.37 -1.41 -2.97
N PHE A 50 -2.75 -2.42 -3.74
CA PHE A 50 -3.85 -3.32 -3.37
C PHE A 50 -3.57 -4.03 -2.04
N ALA A 51 -2.38 -4.59 -1.84
CA ALA A 51 -2.03 -5.27 -0.59
C ALA A 51 -2.06 -4.36 0.64
N THR A 52 -1.79 -3.06 0.48
CA THR A 52 -1.85 -2.07 1.57
C THR A 52 -3.29 -1.75 1.96
N TRP A 53 -4.22 -1.78 1.00
CA TRP A 53 -5.62 -1.42 1.20
C TRP A 53 -6.50 -2.62 1.61
N PHE A 54 -6.22 -3.79 1.06
CA PHE A 54 -6.99 -5.02 1.31
C PHE A 54 -6.39 -5.82 2.47
N GLY A 55 -6.65 -5.35 3.69
CA GLY A 55 -6.27 -6.02 4.94
C GLY A 55 -7.36 -6.92 5.53
N ALA A 56 -7.06 -7.51 6.68
CA ALA A 56 -8.01 -8.37 7.40
C ALA A 56 -9.32 -7.63 7.77
N GLU A 57 -9.22 -6.33 8.10
CA GLU A 57 -10.35 -5.47 8.42
C GLU A 57 -11.34 -5.37 7.25
N THR A 58 -10.86 -5.03 6.05
CA THR A 58 -11.72 -4.84 4.89
C THR A 58 -12.34 -6.17 4.44
N CYS A 59 -11.62 -7.28 4.53
CA CYS A 59 -12.18 -8.61 4.26
C CYS A 59 -13.32 -8.97 5.22
N ILE A 60 -13.15 -8.74 6.53
CA ILE A 60 -14.18 -9.02 7.54
C ILE A 60 -15.36 -8.04 7.40
N GLY A 61 -15.08 -6.76 7.16
CA GLY A 61 -16.08 -5.73 6.96
C GLY A 61 -16.96 -5.98 5.74
N ALA A 62 -16.34 -6.31 4.59
CA ALA A 62 -17.07 -6.66 3.37
C ALA A 62 -17.93 -7.93 3.56
N ALA A 63 -17.40 -8.97 4.21
CA ALA A 63 -18.17 -10.17 4.53
C ALA A 63 -19.36 -9.86 5.45
N GLY A 64 -19.18 -8.98 6.44
CA GLY A 64 -20.24 -8.54 7.35
C GLY A 64 -21.31 -7.68 6.67
N ALA A 65 -20.92 -6.82 5.72
CA ALA A 65 -21.83 -6.00 4.93
C ALA A 65 -22.68 -6.86 3.99
N VAL A 66 -22.06 -7.80 3.28
CA VAL A 66 -22.77 -8.76 2.40
C VAL A 66 -23.72 -9.64 3.20
N TYR A 67 -23.34 -10.03 4.42
CA TYR A 67 -24.22 -10.80 5.30
C TYR A 67 -25.49 -10.03 5.72
N LYS A 68 -25.40 -8.71 5.90
CA LYS A 68 -26.54 -7.88 6.32
C LYS A 68 -27.40 -7.38 5.17
N ASP A 69 -26.77 -6.87 4.12
CA ASP A 69 -27.43 -6.10 3.05
C ASP A 69 -27.42 -6.84 1.70
N GLY A 70 -26.95 -8.09 1.66
CA GLY A 70 -26.82 -8.88 0.44
C GLY A 70 -25.77 -8.32 -0.53
N LEU A 71 -25.83 -8.74 -1.79
CA LEU A 71 -24.89 -8.27 -2.83
C LEU A 71 -25.00 -6.76 -3.11
N GLY A 72 -26.12 -6.13 -2.71
CA GLY A 72 -26.33 -4.68 -2.83
C GLY A 72 -25.41 -3.86 -1.91
N GLY A 73 -25.10 -4.38 -0.71
CA GLY A 73 -24.20 -3.75 0.26
C GLY A 73 -22.75 -3.65 -0.19
N SER A 74 -22.34 -4.45 -1.18
CA SER A 74 -20.98 -4.43 -1.75
C SER A 74 -20.88 -3.62 -3.05
N THR A 75 -21.96 -2.99 -3.52
CA THR A 75 -21.93 -2.22 -4.80
C THR A 75 -21.01 -1.00 -4.73
N ALA A 76 -20.85 -0.41 -3.54
CA ALA A 76 -19.92 0.69 -3.32
C ALA A 76 -18.45 0.27 -3.47
N ASP A 77 -18.13 -1.00 -3.23
CA ASP A 77 -16.76 -1.46 -3.09
C ASP A 77 -15.99 -1.57 -4.43
N PRO A 78 -16.52 -2.17 -5.51
CA PRO A 78 -15.73 -2.27 -6.74
C PRO A 78 -15.76 -0.97 -7.55
N PHE A 79 -16.92 -0.33 -7.70
CA PHE A 79 -17.06 0.82 -8.60
C PHE A 79 -16.72 2.15 -7.93
N GLY A 80 -17.14 2.36 -6.68
CA GLY A 80 -16.85 3.58 -5.92
C GLY A 80 -15.35 3.74 -5.67
N TYR A 81 -14.69 2.70 -5.18
CA TYR A 81 -13.25 2.73 -4.96
C TYR A 81 -12.46 2.82 -6.26
N ALA A 82 -12.85 2.12 -7.33
CA ALA A 82 -12.16 2.25 -8.62
C ALA A 82 -12.19 3.70 -9.13
N VAL A 83 -13.36 4.34 -9.15
CA VAL A 83 -13.48 5.74 -9.60
C VAL A 83 -12.66 6.67 -8.70
N CYS A 84 -12.71 6.47 -7.38
CA CYS A 84 -11.93 7.28 -6.44
C CYS A 84 -10.42 7.10 -6.66
N LEU A 85 -9.95 5.87 -6.90
CA LEU A 85 -8.53 5.59 -7.19
C LEU A 85 -8.08 6.22 -8.51
N PHE A 86 -8.91 6.15 -9.56
CA PHE A 86 -8.60 6.82 -10.83
C PHE A 86 -8.52 8.34 -10.66
N LEU A 87 -9.47 8.94 -9.94
CA LEU A 87 -9.48 10.38 -9.66
C LEU A 87 -8.30 10.80 -8.78
N MET A 88 -8.00 10.06 -7.72
CA MET A 88 -6.84 10.28 -6.86
C MET A 88 -5.53 10.17 -7.66
N GLY A 89 -5.43 9.15 -8.51
CA GLY A 89 -4.33 8.97 -9.44
C GLY A 89 -4.13 10.18 -10.35
N ALA A 90 -5.21 10.62 -11.01
CA ALA A 90 -5.16 11.71 -11.97
C ALA A 90 -4.88 13.08 -11.33
N VAL A 91 -5.56 13.40 -10.22
CA VAL A 91 -5.54 14.74 -9.61
C VAL A 91 -4.35 14.92 -8.66
N PHE A 92 -3.97 13.89 -7.91
CA PHE A 92 -2.92 14.00 -6.88
C PHE A 92 -1.66 13.21 -7.27
N ALA A 93 -1.78 11.92 -7.59
CA ALA A 93 -0.60 11.08 -7.79
C ALA A 93 0.24 11.53 -8.99
N ILE A 94 -0.36 11.84 -10.14
CA ILE A 94 0.37 12.28 -11.34
C ILE A 94 1.13 13.60 -11.08
N PRO A 95 0.50 14.68 -10.56
CA PRO A 95 1.22 15.92 -10.27
C PRO A 95 2.33 15.76 -9.24
N LEU A 96 2.12 14.97 -8.18
CA LEU A 96 3.15 14.73 -7.16
C LEU A 96 4.32 13.91 -7.75
N TRP A 97 4.03 12.87 -8.53
CA TRP A 97 5.05 12.03 -9.14
C TRP A 97 5.93 12.81 -10.14
N ARG A 98 5.33 13.74 -10.90
CA ARG A 98 6.05 14.63 -11.83
C ARG A 98 7.02 15.60 -11.12
N ARG A 99 6.77 15.92 -9.85
CA ARG A 99 7.67 16.78 -9.04
C ARG A 99 8.88 16.04 -8.48
N GLY A 100 8.96 14.71 -8.65
CA GLY A 100 10.11 13.91 -8.21
C GLY A 100 10.29 13.86 -6.69
N LEU A 101 9.21 14.07 -5.93
CA LEU A 101 9.23 14.03 -4.47
C LEU A 101 9.42 12.58 -4.00
N THR A 102 10.20 12.41 -2.93
CA THR A 102 10.39 11.10 -2.30
C THR A 102 9.39 10.91 -1.16
N THR A 103 9.07 12.00 -0.47
CA THR A 103 8.11 12.01 0.64
C THR A 103 7.08 13.13 0.49
N LEU A 104 5.99 13.06 1.26
CA LEU A 104 5.05 14.18 1.39
C LEU A 104 5.69 15.38 2.12
N ALA A 105 6.66 15.15 3.00
CA ALA A 105 7.39 16.22 3.69
C ALA A 105 8.14 17.13 2.68
N ASP A 106 8.68 16.57 1.59
CA ASP A 106 9.31 17.35 0.51
C ASP A 106 8.32 18.33 -0.14
N LEU A 107 7.03 17.95 -0.23
CA LEU A 107 5.98 18.84 -0.74
C LEU A 107 5.78 20.03 0.19
N TYR A 108 5.73 19.79 1.50
CA TYR A 108 5.54 20.84 2.51
C TYR A 108 6.72 21.78 2.57
N ARG A 109 7.94 21.24 2.44
CA ARG A 109 9.17 22.03 2.33
C ARG A 109 9.16 22.96 1.11
N GLN A 110 8.77 22.43 -0.06
CA GLN A 110 8.74 23.22 -1.30
C GLN A 110 7.62 24.26 -1.33
N ARG A 111 6.46 23.96 -0.72
CA ARG A 111 5.27 24.81 -0.85
C ARG A 111 5.07 25.79 0.31
N PHE A 112 5.47 25.44 1.53
CA PHE A 112 5.08 26.19 2.73
C PHE A 112 6.27 26.76 3.51
N SER A 113 7.21 25.95 4.00
CA SER A 113 8.47 26.35 4.68
C SER A 113 9.04 25.16 5.48
N PRO A 114 10.36 25.09 5.76
CA PRO A 114 10.97 24.03 6.60
C PRO A 114 10.38 23.90 8.00
N GLY A 115 9.73 24.95 8.53
CA GLY A 115 9.02 24.87 9.82
C GLY A 115 7.80 23.96 9.77
N VAL A 116 7.11 23.89 8.62
CA VAL A 116 5.94 23.02 8.41
C VAL A 116 6.37 21.59 8.10
N GLU A 117 7.53 21.41 7.45
CA GLU A 117 8.14 20.08 7.18
C GLU A 117 8.35 19.27 8.46
N ARG A 118 8.73 19.90 9.58
CA ARG A 118 8.99 19.20 10.85
C ARG A 118 7.73 18.79 11.61
N LEU A 119 6.57 19.36 11.25
CA LEU A 119 5.28 19.05 11.87
C LEU A 119 4.53 17.95 11.10
N ALA A 120 4.90 17.71 9.84
CA ALA A 120 4.33 16.70 8.95
C ALA A 120 5.04 15.35 9.15
#